data_AF-A0A2V8VEV6-F1
#
_entry.id   AF-A0A2V8VEV6-F1
#
_cell.length_a   1.000
_cell.length_b   1.000
_cell.length_c   1.000
_cell.angle_alpha   90.00
_cell.angle_beta   90.00
_cell.angle_gamma   90.00
#
_symmetry.space_group_name_H-M   'P 1'
#
loop_
_entity.id
_entity.type
_entity.pdbx_description
1 polymer ?
#
loop_
_entity_poly.entity_id
_entity_poly.type
_entity_poly.pdbx_seq_one_letter_code
_entity_poly.pdbx_strand_id
1 'polypeptide(L)'
;MAYWIRFTGCLLVAACAARGRIAIDFALTQPEKVPTLVIVGSLDNPDIHRIVDRLVRDVPGARRILIEGAGHMVNMEEPARFSEIVLGFFPGLDGKSGVSSPKSSPAGSEPSDVRAAVEALRDAGLRRDVEALERLYAHDYFHTNPDGSTMGREQVLDSYRTKPEMTITSVEADEWKAILRGPFAVASERVTFHGRSADGHPFVSRYRVTYVLERRDRSWCFVNSHSSLLGIDRDTSTP
;
A
#
# COMPACT_ATOMS: atom_id res chain seq x y z
N MET A 1 22.48 8.77 11.49
CA MET A 1 21.84 9.98 12.06
C MET A 1 20.35 9.82 11.85
N ALA A 2 19.65 9.30 12.87
CA ALA A 2 18.22 8.98 12.81
C ALA A 2 17.43 10.15 13.40
N TYR A 3 16.42 10.63 12.68
CA TYR A 3 15.51 11.64 13.19
C TYR A 3 14.51 11.00 14.15
N TRP A 4 14.43 11.60 15.34
CA TRP A 4 13.51 11.24 16.41
C TRP A 4 12.20 12.00 16.21
N ILE A 5 11.08 11.28 16.20
CA ILE A 5 9.81 11.82 16.69
C ILE A 5 9.48 11.00 17.93
N ARG A 6 9.71 11.63 19.09
CA ARG A 6 9.44 11.07 20.41
C ARG A 6 7.95 11.18 20.68
N PHE A 7 7.17 10.14 20.38
CA PHE A 7 5.91 9.90 21.07
C PHE A 7 6.22 8.98 22.26
N THR A 8 6.03 9.50 23.48
CA THR A 8 6.02 8.70 24.70
C THR A 8 4.84 7.73 24.63
N GLY A 9 5.12 6.49 24.23
CA GLY A 9 4.14 5.40 24.10
C GLY A 9 4.20 4.80 22.70
N CYS A 10 4.84 3.64 22.54
CA CYS A 10 4.69 2.85 21.32
C CYS A 10 3.21 2.47 21.19
N LEU A 11 2.64 2.61 19.99
CA LEU A 11 1.25 2.30 19.66
C LEU A 11 1.24 1.22 18.58
N LEU A 12 0.55 0.10 18.84
CA LEU A 12 0.36 -0.95 17.83
C LEU A 12 -1.05 -0.85 17.26
N VAL A 13 -1.15 -0.44 15.99
CA VAL A 13 -2.36 -0.66 15.17
C VAL A 13 -2.09 -1.90 14.32
N ALA A 14 -2.57 -3.05 14.77
CA ALA A 14 -2.55 -4.26 13.96
C ALA A 14 -3.82 -4.28 13.10
N ALA A 15 -3.77 -3.61 11.95
CA ALA A 15 -4.55 -4.05 10.79
C ALA A 15 -3.76 -5.22 10.21
N CYS A 16 -4.33 -6.42 10.14
CA CYS A 16 -3.60 -7.59 9.68
C CYS A 16 -3.31 -7.47 8.17
N ALA A 17 -2.24 -6.75 7.82
CA ALA A 17 -1.62 -6.77 6.51
C ALA A 17 -0.17 -7.25 6.72
N ALA A 18 -0.01 -8.57 6.86
CA ALA A 18 1.21 -9.41 6.77
C ALA A 18 2.58 -8.96 7.39
N ARG A 19 2.73 -7.79 8.02
CA ARG A 19 4.05 -7.23 8.42
C ARG A 19 4.19 -6.86 9.90
N GLY A 20 3.27 -7.28 10.77
CA GLY A 20 3.25 -6.91 12.19
C GLY A 20 4.30 -7.54 13.12
N ARG A 21 5.26 -8.35 12.65
CA ARG A 21 6.10 -9.19 13.53
C ARG A 21 6.82 -8.42 14.65
N ILE A 22 7.53 -7.33 14.34
CA ILE A 22 8.28 -6.54 15.34
C ILE A 22 7.35 -5.86 16.36
N ALA A 23 6.19 -5.40 15.90
CA ALA A 23 5.29 -4.61 16.73
C ALA A 23 4.36 -5.50 17.59
N ILE A 24 4.03 -6.71 17.11
CA ILE A 24 3.38 -7.78 17.86
C ILE A 24 4.32 -8.32 18.96
N ASP A 25 5.59 -8.57 18.63
CA ASP A 25 6.57 -9.08 19.61
C ASP A 25 6.78 -8.10 20.78
N PHE A 26 6.79 -6.79 20.52
CA PHE A 26 6.90 -5.78 21.57
C PHE A 26 5.64 -5.70 22.45
N ALA A 27 4.45 -5.78 21.86
CA ALA A 27 3.19 -5.82 22.62
C ALA A 27 3.05 -7.11 23.46
N LEU A 28 3.55 -8.25 22.98
CA LEU A 28 3.54 -9.51 23.72
C LEU A 28 4.59 -9.56 24.84
N THR A 29 5.70 -8.84 24.71
CA THR A 29 6.81 -8.86 25.67
C THR A 29 6.76 -7.72 26.70
N GLN A 30 6.04 -6.63 26.43
CA GLN A 30 5.86 -5.47 27.32
C GLN A 30 4.40 -4.94 27.26
N PRO A 31 3.37 -5.77 27.51
CA PRO A 31 1.97 -5.42 27.24
C PRO A 31 1.48 -4.20 28.03
N GLU A 32 1.99 -3.98 29.23
CA GLU A 32 1.66 -2.83 30.08
C GLU A 32 2.17 -1.47 29.56
N LYS A 33 3.01 -1.44 28.51
CA LYS A 33 3.63 -0.20 27.99
C LYS A 33 3.03 0.30 26.67
N VAL A 34 2.10 -0.44 26.07
CA VAL A 34 1.59 -0.16 24.71
C VAL A 34 0.06 -0.32 24.65
N PRO A 35 -0.69 0.78 24.52
CA PRO A 35 -2.08 0.70 24.12
C PRO A 35 -2.19 -0.07 22.80
N THR A 36 -2.99 -1.13 22.79
CA THR A 36 -3.10 -2.04 21.64
C THR A 36 -4.52 -2.03 21.09
N LEU A 37 -4.68 -1.74 19.80
CA LEU A 37 -5.94 -1.82 19.08
C LEU A 37 -5.83 -2.87 17.97
N VAL A 38 -6.75 -3.83 17.99
CA VAL A 38 -6.85 -4.91 17.01
C VAL A 38 -8.16 -4.76 16.26
N ILE A 39 -8.10 -4.52 14.95
CA ILE A 39 -9.28 -4.40 14.08
C ILE A 39 -9.32 -5.62 13.17
N VAL A 40 -10.45 -6.32 13.12
CA VAL A 40 -10.66 -7.51 12.29
C VAL A 40 -12.03 -7.46 11.62
N GLY A 41 -12.13 -7.94 10.39
CA GLY A 41 -13.40 -8.07 9.67
C GLY A 41 -14.17 -9.34 10.09
N SER A 42 -15.50 -9.35 10.02
CA SER A 42 -16.30 -10.55 10.33
C SER A 42 -16.22 -11.65 9.28
N LEU A 43 -15.80 -11.32 8.06
CA LEU A 43 -15.64 -12.25 6.93
C LEU A 43 -14.18 -12.67 6.73
N ASP A 44 -13.29 -12.35 7.67
CA ASP A 44 -11.88 -12.74 7.58
C ASP A 44 -11.71 -14.26 7.80
N ASN A 45 -10.55 -14.79 7.43
CA ASN A 45 -10.27 -16.21 7.56
C ASN A 45 -10.33 -16.63 9.05
N PRO A 46 -10.92 -17.80 9.39
CA PRO A 46 -10.91 -18.35 10.75
C PRO A 46 -9.54 -18.33 11.46
N ASP A 47 -8.43 -18.48 10.73
CA ASP A 47 -7.08 -18.38 11.30
C ASP A 47 -6.75 -16.97 11.81
N ILE A 48 -7.22 -15.93 11.13
CA ILE A 48 -7.06 -14.54 11.58
C ILE A 48 -7.85 -14.31 12.87
N HIS A 49 -9.08 -14.83 12.95
CA HIS A 49 -9.86 -14.78 14.19
C HIS A 49 -9.14 -15.46 15.36
N ARG A 50 -8.53 -16.64 15.14
CA ARG A 50 -7.72 -17.34 16.16
C ARG A 50 -6.51 -16.52 16.60
N ILE A 51 -5.83 -15.85 15.66
CA ILE A 51 -4.69 -14.98 15.95
C ILE A 51 -5.15 -13.77 16.78
N VAL A 52 -6.26 -13.14 16.41
CA VAL A 52 -6.84 -12.00 17.13
C VAL A 52 -7.25 -12.39 18.55
N ASP A 53 -7.94 -13.53 18.70
CA ASP A 53 -8.34 -14.03 20.02
C ASP A 53 -7.14 -14.31 20.91
N ARG A 54 -6.05 -14.85 20.33
CA ARG A 54 -4.77 -15.03 21.01
C ARG A 54 -4.15 -13.69 21.43
N LEU A 55 -4.08 -12.71 20.53
CA LEU A 55 -3.50 -11.39 20.81
C LEU A 55 -4.25 -10.67 21.94
N VAL A 56 -5.58 -10.70 21.92
CA VAL A 56 -6.40 -10.05 22.96
C VAL A 56 -6.22 -10.72 24.32
N ARG A 57 -6.06 -12.04 24.34
CA ARG A 57 -5.77 -12.80 25.56
C ARG A 57 -4.37 -12.52 26.09
N ASP A 58 -3.37 -12.50 25.21
CA ASP A 58 -1.96 -12.46 25.57
C ASP A 58 -1.46 -11.02 25.82
N VAL A 59 -2.18 -9.98 25.35
CA VAL A 59 -1.87 -8.55 25.55
C VAL A 59 -2.89 -7.87 26.47
N PRO A 60 -2.59 -7.73 27.77
CA PRO A 60 -3.36 -6.93 28.71
C PRO A 60 -3.74 -5.54 28.18
N GLY A 61 -5.03 -5.20 28.22
CA GLY A 61 -5.54 -3.90 27.78
C GLY A 61 -5.73 -3.76 26.27
N ALA A 62 -5.50 -4.82 25.48
CA ALA A 62 -5.80 -4.82 24.06
C ALA A 62 -7.31 -4.64 23.80
N ARG A 63 -7.65 -3.66 22.97
CA ARG A 63 -9.01 -3.41 22.50
C ARG A 63 -9.20 -4.09 21.15
N ARG A 64 -10.15 -5.02 21.09
CA ARG A 64 -10.60 -5.62 19.83
C ARG A 64 -11.80 -4.86 19.29
N ILE A 65 -11.80 -4.61 17.99
CA ILE A 65 -12.97 -4.14 17.24
C ILE A 65 -13.20 -5.08 16.06
N LEU A 66 -14.43 -5.59 15.96
CA LEU A 66 -14.92 -6.33 14.81
C LEU A 66 -15.65 -5.36 13.88
N ILE A 67 -15.33 -5.38 12.59
CA ILE A 67 -16.10 -4.66 11.56
C ILE A 67 -16.95 -5.68 10.81
N GLU A 68 -18.27 -5.55 10.94
CA GLU A 68 -19.22 -6.45 10.29
C GLU A 68 -19.21 -6.26 8.77
N GLY A 69 -19.26 -7.36 8.01
CA GLY A 69 -19.31 -7.34 6.55
C GLY A 69 -17.97 -7.12 5.85
N ALA A 70 -16.88 -6.93 6.59
CA ALA A 70 -15.53 -6.77 6.04
C ALA A 70 -14.70 -8.06 6.17
N GLY A 71 -13.81 -8.30 5.21
CA GLY A 71 -12.78 -9.34 5.22
C GLY A 71 -11.40 -8.78 5.58
N HIS A 72 -10.36 -9.28 4.93
CA HIS A 72 -8.96 -9.01 5.30
C HIS A 72 -8.55 -7.54 5.16
N MET A 73 -9.13 -6.82 4.20
CA MET A 73 -8.73 -5.44 3.86
C MET A 73 -9.68 -4.42 4.49
N VAL A 74 -9.91 -4.51 5.80
CA VAL A 74 -10.87 -3.67 6.56
C VAL A 74 -10.74 -2.16 6.30
N ASN A 75 -9.51 -1.67 6.06
CA ASN A 75 -9.25 -0.25 5.78
C ASN A 75 -9.67 0.21 4.38
N MET A 76 -9.86 -0.74 3.45
CA MET A 76 -10.28 -0.49 2.07
C MET A 76 -11.75 -0.82 1.86
N GLU A 77 -12.24 -1.87 2.53
CA GLU A 77 -13.63 -2.33 2.44
C GLU A 77 -14.57 -1.44 3.23
N GLU A 78 -14.17 -1.03 4.44
CA GLU A 78 -14.95 -0.18 5.34
C GLU A 78 -14.13 1.07 5.77
N PRO A 79 -13.71 1.93 4.81
CA PRO A 79 -12.70 2.96 5.05
C PRO A 79 -13.14 4.03 6.06
N ALA A 80 -14.42 4.42 6.02
CA ALA A 80 -14.97 5.42 6.94
C ALA A 80 -15.00 4.87 8.37
N ARG A 81 -15.49 3.64 8.55
CA ARG A 81 -15.59 2.99 9.85
C ARG A 81 -14.21 2.70 10.43
N PHE A 82 -13.29 2.19 9.62
CA PHE A 82 -11.90 1.98 9.99
C PHE A 82 -11.25 3.28 10.48
N SER A 83 -11.40 4.37 9.72
CA SER A 83 -10.81 5.67 10.07
C SER A 83 -11.36 6.21 11.39
N GLU A 84 -12.67 6.11 11.61
CA GLU A 84 -13.32 6.51 12.86
C GLU A 84 -12.75 5.74 14.07
N ILE A 85 -12.64 4.41 13.96
CA ILE A 85 -12.10 3.55 15.02
C ILE A 85 -10.65 3.91 15.35
N VAL A 86 -9.82 4.10 14.33
CA VAL A 86 -8.41 4.44 14.51
C VAL A 86 -8.25 5.82 15.14
N LEU A 87 -8.96 6.84 14.64
CA LEU A 87 -8.88 8.20 15.17
C LEU A 87 -9.42 8.29 16.60
N GLY A 88 -10.50 7.57 16.91
CA GLY A 88 -11.08 7.51 18.25
C GLY A 88 -10.24 6.72 19.27
N PHE A 89 -9.18 6.02 18.84
CA PHE A 89 -8.28 5.30 19.73
C PHE A 89 -7.18 6.18 20.34
N PHE A 90 -6.95 7.37 19.79
CA PHE A 90 -5.97 8.32 20.34
C PHE A 90 -6.59 9.21 21.43
N PRO A 91 -6.12 9.16 22.69
CA PRO A 91 -6.52 10.14 23.70
C PRO A 91 -5.85 11.50 23.42
N GLY A 92 -6.64 12.58 23.41
CA GLY A 92 -6.12 13.96 23.43
C GLY A 92 -5.86 14.63 22.07
N LEU A 93 -6.66 14.33 21.03
CA LEU A 93 -6.81 15.27 19.90
C LEU A 93 -7.89 16.31 20.26
N ASP A 94 -7.66 17.04 21.35
CA ASP A 94 -8.50 18.16 21.76
C ASP A 94 -8.29 19.29 20.76
N GLY A 95 -9.10 19.31 19.70
CA GLY A 95 -9.81 20.47 19.15
C GLY A 95 -9.15 21.86 19.05
N LYS A 96 -7.85 22.02 19.25
CA LYS A 96 -7.09 23.22 18.89
C LYS A 96 -6.40 22.92 17.59
N SER A 97 -7.17 23.14 16.53
CA SER A 97 -6.72 23.32 15.16
C SER A 97 -5.52 24.26 15.12
N GLY A 98 -4.34 23.67 15.20
CA GLY A 98 -3.10 24.17 14.63
C GLY A 98 -2.87 23.63 13.22
N VAL A 99 -3.84 22.91 12.64
CA VAL A 99 -4.01 22.96 11.19
C VAL A 99 -4.58 24.35 10.91
N SER A 100 -3.70 25.35 10.84
CA SER A 100 -3.95 26.38 9.85
C SER A 100 -4.16 25.61 8.56
N SER A 101 -5.35 25.72 7.95
CA SER A 101 -5.48 25.45 6.53
C SER A 101 -4.21 25.99 5.88
N PRO A 102 -3.41 25.17 5.17
CA PRO A 102 -2.30 25.73 4.45
C PRO A 102 -2.90 26.87 3.65
N LYS A 103 -2.46 28.12 3.92
CA LYS A 103 -2.65 29.22 3.00
C LYS A 103 -2.32 28.63 1.65
N SER A 104 -3.30 28.65 0.75
CA SER A 104 -3.21 28.19 -0.62
C SER A 104 -1.83 28.57 -1.16
N SER A 105 -0.92 27.61 -1.13
CA SER A 105 0.39 27.73 -1.73
C SER A 105 0.23 27.25 -3.17
N PRO A 106 0.94 27.88 -4.09
CA PRO A 106 0.41 28.23 -5.40
C PRO A 106 0.19 27.01 -6.28
N ALA A 107 -0.94 27.00 -6.99
CA ALA A 107 -1.26 26.10 -8.10
C ALA A 107 -0.83 24.63 -7.85
N GLY A 108 -1.57 23.96 -6.97
CA GLY A 108 -1.47 22.51 -6.83
C GLY A 108 -1.82 21.84 -8.15
N SER A 109 -0.85 21.15 -8.72
CA SER A 109 -0.96 20.23 -9.85
C SER A 109 -2.28 19.45 -9.80
N GLU A 110 -3.05 19.49 -10.88
CA GLU A 110 -4.33 18.78 -11.01
C GLU A 110 -4.11 17.25 -10.90
N PRO A 111 -5.14 16.43 -10.59
CA PRO A 111 -5.04 14.97 -10.64
C PRO A 111 -4.49 14.43 -11.97
N SER A 112 -4.58 15.21 -13.05
CA SER A 112 -3.96 14.93 -14.35
C SER A 112 -2.43 14.82 -14.30
N ASP A 113 -1.75 15.59 -13.44
CA ASP A 113 -0.29 15.57 -13.35
C ASP A 113 0.21 14.31 -12.63
N VAL A 114 -0.54 13.85 -11.63
CA VAL A 114 -0.29 12.56 -10.96
C VAL A 114 -0.53 11.41 -11.94
N ARG A 115 -1.60 11.51 -12.74
CA ARG A 115 -1.89 10.53 -13.79
C ARG A 115 -0.76 10.48 -14.82
N ALA A 116 -0.27 11.61 -15.30
CA ALA A 116 0.86 11.69 -16.21
C ALA A 116 2.13 11.06 -15.62
N ALA A 117 2.40 11.23 -14.32
CA ALA A 117 3.51 10.57 -13.65
C ALA A 117 3.36 9.04 -13.59
N VAL A 118 2.15 8.53 -13.33
CA VAL A 118 1.83 7.08 -13.35
C VAL A 118 1.94 6.51 -14.76
N GLU A 119 1.47 7.23 -15.77
CA GLU A 119 1.63 6.87 -17.18
C GLU A 119 3.11 6.79 -17.56
N ALA A 120 3.91 7.79 -17.18
CA ALA A 120 5.37 7.77 -17.39
C ALA A 120 6.06 6.58 -16.70
N LEU A 121 5.64 6.23 -15.47
CA LEU A 121 6.15 5.06 -14.76
C LEU A 121 5.84 3.76 -15.51
N ARG A 122 4.60 3.59 -15.95
CA ARG A 122 4.15 2.40 -16.70
C ARG A 122 4.94 2.25 -18.00
N ASP A 123 5.08 3.35 -18.73
CA ASP A 123 5.82 3.44 -19.98
C ASP A 123 7.30 3.06 -19.80
N ALA A 124 7.95 3.60 -18.77
CA ALA A 124 9.33 3.25 -18.43
C ALA A 124 9.43 1.76 -18.06
N GLY A 125 8.48 1.23 -17.31
CA GLY A 125 8.41 -0.18 -16.95
C GLY A 125 8.27 -1.11 -18.17
N LEU A 126 7.38 -0.77 -19.12
CA LEU A 126 7.20 -1.54 -20.35
C LEU A 126 8.45 -1.55 -21.23
N ARG A 127 9.12 -0.39 -21.35
CA ARG A 127 10.38 -0.26 -22.08
C ARG A 127 11.59 -0.81 -21.32
N ARG A 128 11.40 -1.21 -20.06
CA ARG A 128 12.47 -1.60 -19.13
C ARG A 128 13.57 -0.53 -19.03
N ASP A 129 13.16 0.74 -19.08
CA ASP A 129 14.04 1.91 -18.99
C ASP A 129 14.43 2.16 -17.53
N VAL A 130 15.49 1.48 -17.10
CA VAL A 130 15.97 1.53 -15.71
C VAL A 130 16.36 2.95 -15.30
N GLU A 131 16.91 3.75 -16.22
CA GLU A 131 17.34 5.12 -15.94
C GLU A 131 16.13 6.04 -15.69
N ALA A 132 15.05 5.88 -16.48
CA ALA A 132 13.80 6.60 -16.23
C ALA A 132 13.14 6.15 -14.92
N LEU A 133 13.11 4.84 -14.63
CA LEU A 133 12.56 4.31 -13.38
C LEU A 133 13.32 4.83 -12.16
N GLU A 134 14.65 4.85 -12.24
CA GLU A 134 15.55 5.39 -11.22
C GLU A 134 15.21 6.85 -10.88
N ARG A 135 14.93 7.69 -11.89
CA ARG A 135 14.51 9.10 -11.68
C ARG A 135 13.12 9.24 -11.07
N LEU A 136 12.20 8.33 -11.38
CA LEU A 136 10.82 8.37 -10.89
C LEU A 136 10.70 7.87 -9.45
N TYR A 137 11.55 6.92 -9.02
CA TYR A 137 11.53 6.39 -7.66
C TYR A 137 12.29 7.28 -6.68
N ALA A 138 11.67 7.58 -5.54
CA ALA A 138 12.36 8.15 -4.39
C ALA A 138 13.47 7.20 -3.89
N HIS A 139 14.51 7.74 -3.26
CA HIS A 139 15.66 6.94 -2.78
C HIS A 139 15.24 5.80 -1.82
N ASP A 140 14.19 6.05 -1.03
CA ASP A 140 13.62 5.17 0.00
C ASP A 140 12.38 4.41 -0.51
N TYR A 141 12.18 4.38 -1.82
CA TYR A 141 11.07 3.65 -2.43
C TYR A 141 11.08 2.16 -2.10
N PHE A 142 9.89 1.61 -1.91
CA PHE A 142 9.67 0.16 -1.88
C PHE A 142 8.35 -0.22 -2.54
N HIS A 143 8.31 -1.44 -3.06
CA HIS A 143 7.15 -2.08 -3.67
C HIS A 143 6.69 -3.28 -2.83
N THR A 144 5.37 -3.47 -2.75
CA THR A 144 4.77 -4.71 -2.22
C THR A 144 4.17 -5.51 -3.37
N ASN A 145 4.74 -6.71 -3.57
CA ASN A 145 4.33 -7.67 -4.59
C ASN A 145 2.98 -8.32 -4.24
N PRO A 146 2.30 -8.95 -5.22
CA PRO A 146 1.02 -9.62 -5.00
C PRO A 146 1.08 -10.79 -3.99
N ASP A 147 2.25 -11.42 -3.83
CA ASP A 147 2.49 -12.47 -2.83
C ASP A 147 2.77 -11.93 -1.42
N GLY A 148 2.72 -10.60 -1.24
CA GLY A 148 3.00 -9.91 0.01
C GLY A 148 4.48 -9.72 0.31
N SER A 149 5.38 -10.26 -0.51
CA SER A 149 6.82 -9.96 -0.43
C SER A 149 7.08 -8.52 -0.82
N THR A 150 8.24 -7.99 -0.42
CA THR A 150 8.57 -6.59 -0.67
C THR A 150 9.96 -6.41 -1.21
N MET A 151 10.07 -5.44 -2.10
CA MET A 151 11.30 -5.10 -2.78
C MET A 151 11.63 -3.64 -2.52
N GLY A 152 12.83 -3.38 -2.00
CA GLY A 152 13.39 -2.03 -1.97
C GLY A 152 13.71 -1.54 -3.39
N ARG A 153 13.95 -0.23 -3.52
CA ARG A 153 14.26 0.43 -4.81
C ARG A 153 15.24 -0.34 -5.67
N GLU A 154 16.40 -0.74 -5.14
CA GLU A 154 17.43 -1.41 -5.93
C GLU A 154 16.97 -2.79 -6.43
N GLN A 155 16.26 -3.55 -5.59
CA GLN A 155 15.71 -4.85 -5.98
C GLN A 155 14.67 -4.70 -7.10
N VAL A 156 13.87 -3.62 -7.06
CA VAL A 156 12.95 -3.30 -8.15
C VAL A 156 13.71 -2.97 -9.42
N LEU A 157 14.72 -2.08 -9.37
CA LEU A 157 15.53 -1.73 -10.54
C LEU A 157 16.24 -2.96 -11.14
N ASP A 158 16.78 -3.84 -10.29
CA ASP A 158 17.39 -5.11 -10.71
C ASP A 158 16.41 -6.02 -11.47
N SER A 159 15.14 -6.09 -11.03
CA SER A 159 14.12 -6.86 -11.74
C SER A 159 13.87 -6.38 -13.17
N TYR A 160 14.14 -5.11 -13.47
CA TYR A 160 14.08 -4.55 -14.82
C TYR A 160 15.36 -4.79 -15.63
N ARG A 161 16.51 -5.01 -14.97
CA ARG A 161 17.78 -5.38 -15.60
C ARG A 161 17.81 -6.86 -16.01
N THR A 162 17.17 -7.74 -15.26
CA THR A 162 17.11 -9.18 -15.56
C THR A 162 16.25 -9.47 -16.79
N LYS A 163 16.53 -10.55 -17.53
CA LYS A 163 15.66 -10.97 -18.64
C LYS A 163 14.33 -11.48 -18.08
N PRO A 164 13.16 -10.95 -18.52
CA PRO A 164 11.89 -11.42 -18.01
C PRO A 164 11.55 -12.80 -18.59
N GLU A 165 10.94 -13.66 -17.77
CA GLU A 165 10.45 -14.99 -18.20
C GLU A 165 9.16 -14.89 -19.03
N MET A 166 8.40 -13.82 -18.83
CA MET A 166 7.15 -13.53 -19.54
C MET A 166 7.27 -12.19 -20.26
N THR A 167 6.73 -12.11 -21.47
CA THR A 167 6.74 -10.87 -22.25
C THR A 167 5.37 -10.23 -22.21
N ILE A 168 5.30 -8.95 -21.86
CA ILE A 168 4.08 -8.15 -21.94
C ILE A 168 3.97 -7.58 -23.35
N THR A 169 2.85 -7.82 -24.02
CA THR A 169 2.58 -7.35 -25.39
C THR A 169 1.76 -6.06 -25.41
N SER A 170 0.83 -5.90 -24.47
CA SER A 170 0.05 -4.66 -24.31
C SER A 170 -0.37 -4.47 -22.86
N VAL A 171 -0.72 -3.23 -22.52
CA VAL A 171 -1.26 -2.86 -21.23
C VAL A 171 -2.47 -1.95 -21.42
N GLU A 172 -3.47 -2.15 -20.57
CA GLU A 172 -4.63 -1.27 -20.45
C GLU A 172 -4.75 -0.82 -19.00
N ALA A 173 -5.25 0.39 -18.77
CA ALA A 173 -5.46 0.92 -17.43
C ALA A 173 -6.82 1.63 -17.35
N ASP A 174 -7.58 1.31 -16.30
CA ASP A 174 -8.89 1.88 -16.02
C ASP A 174 -9.15 2.01 -14.50
N GLU A 175 -10.38 2.35 -14.12
CA GLU A 175 -10.79 2.51 -12.72
C GLU A 175 -9.86 3.45 -11.90
N TRP A 176 -9.44 4.55 -12.54
CA TRP A 176 -8.56 5.55 -11.97
C TRP A 176 -9.20 6.32 -10.81
N LYS A 177 -8.48 6.42 -9.70
CA LYS A 177 -8.78 7.30 -8.57
C LYS A 177 -7.50 7.96 -8.07
N ALA A 178 -7.56 9.24 -7.74
CA ALA A 178 -6.45 9.93 -7.09
C ALA A 178 -6.96 10.91 -6.03
N ILE A 179 -6.20 11.02 -4.95
CA ILE A 179 -6.43 11.98 -3.86
C ILE A 179 -5.12 12.72 -3.61
N LEU A 180 -5.19 14.05 -3.65
CA LEU A 180 -4.05 14.94 -3.36
C LEU A 180 -4.21 15.53 -1.96
N ARG A 181 -3.12 15.53 -1.17
CA ARG A 181 -3.04 16.09 0.18
C ARG A 181 -1.68 16.74 0.38
N GLY A 182 -1.62 18.07 0.23
CA GLY A 182 -0.37 18.82 0.35
C GLY A 182 0.66 18.36 -0.68
N PRO A 183 1.89 18.01 -0.28
CA PRO A 183 2.90 17.51 -1.21
C PRO A 183 2.69 16.03 -1.58
N PHE A 184 1.66 15.35 -1.05
CA PHE A 184 1.44 13.93 -1.30
C PHE A 184 0.25 13.68 -2.21
N ALA A 185 0.34 12.59 -2.97
CA ALA A 185 -0.79 12.01 -3.69
C ALA A 185 -0.87 10.51 -3.43
N VAL A 186 -2.10 10.01 -3.34
CA VAL A 186 -2.39 8.57 -3.42
C VAL A 186 -3.16 8.36 -4.71
N ALA A 187 -2.67 7.49 -5.57
CA ALA A 187 -3.32 7.12 -6.82
C ALA A 187 -3.60 5.62 -6.85
N SER A 188 -4.69 5.22 -7.48
CA SER A 188 -5.05 3.83 -7.65
C SER A 188 -5.69 3.60 -9.01
N GLU A 189 -5.35 2.47 -9.62
CA GLU A 189 -5.86 2.07 -10.92
C GLU A 189 -5.94 0.55 -11.02
N ARG A 190 -6.79 0.07 -11.92
CA ARG A 190 -6.74 -1.32 -12.37
C ARG A 190 -5.92 -1.36 -13.66
N VAL A 191 -4.99 -2.30 -13.71
CA VAL A 191 -4.09 -2.52 -14.86
C VAL A 191 -4.32 -3.92 -15.39
N THR A 192 -4.53 -4.04 -16.70
CA THR A 192 -4.65 -5.31 -17.41
C THR A 192 -3.43 -5.47 -18.31
N PHE A 193 -2.64 -6.51 -18.08
CA PHE A 193 -1.51 -6.87 -18.92
C PHE A 193 -1.88 -8.05 -19.80
N HIS A 194 -1.65 -7.90 -21.10
CA HIS A 194 -1.67 -8.99 -22.05
C HIS A 194 -0.23 -9.39 -22.32
N GLY A 195 0.06 -10.69 -22.34
CA GLY A 195 1.41 -11.17 -22.55
C GLY A 195 1.48 -12.58 -23.08
N ARG A 196 2.72 -13.07 -23.21
CA ARG A 196 3.06 -14.46 -23.55
C ARG A 196 4.05 -15.02 -22.56
N SER A 197 3.82 -16.25 -22.12
CA SER A 197 4.77 -17.02 -21.31
C SER A 197 6.01 -17.43 -22.11
N ALA A 198 7.01 -18.00 -21.44
CA ALA A 198 8.26 -18.44 -22.06
C ALA A 198 8.06 -19.47 -23.20
N ASP A 199 7.03 -20.31 -23.07
CA ASP A 199 6.58 -21.29 -24.06
C ASP A 199 5.64 -20.70 -25.14
N GLY A 200 5.33 -19.41 -25.06
CA GLY A 200 4.59 -18.66 -26.07
C GLY A 200 3.07 -18.61 -25.88
N HIS A 201 2.51 -19.28 -24.87
CA HIS A 201 1.07 -19.25 -24.61
C HIS A 201 0.59 -17.85 -24.17
N PRO A 202 -0.54 -17.36 -24.71
CA PRO A 202 -1.07 -16.07 -24.31
C PRO A 202 -1.65 -16.12 -22.89
N PHE A 203 -1.47 -15.03 -22.15
CA PHE A 203 -2.13 -14.82 -20.87
C PHE A 203 -2.63 -13.39 -20.73
N VAL A 204 -3.64 -13.21 -19.91
CA VAL A 204 -4.14 -11.91 -19.45
C VAL A 204 -4.06 -11.89 -17.94
N SER A 205 -3.36 -10.92 -17.37
CA SER A 205 -3.27 -10.75 -15.92
C SER A 205 -3.79 -9.38 -15.52
N ARG A 206 -4.55 -9.31 -14.43
CA ARG A 206 -5.18 -8.08 -13.95
C ARG A 206 -4.71 -7.77 -12.55
N TYR A 207 -4.38 -6.51 -12.30
CA TYR A 207 -3.91 -6.03 -11.01
C TYR A 207 -4.65 -4.77 -10.58
N ARG A 208 -4.86 -4.62 -9.27
CA ARG A 208 -5.10 -3.31 -8.65
C ARG A 208 -3.76 -2.80 -8.18
N VAL A 209 -3.37 -1.61 -8.62
CA VAL A 209 -2.12 -0.97 -8.18
C VAL A 209 -2.46 0.30 -7.43
N THR A 210 -1.83 0.50 -6.28
CA THR A 210 -1.89 1.74 -5.51
C THR A 210 -0.50 2.34 -5.42
N TYR A 211 -0.39 3.64 -5.66
CA TYR A 211 0.84 4.41 -5.63
C TYR A 211 0.73 5.48 -4.56
N VAL A 212 1.83 5.70 -3.84
CA VAL A 212 2.01 6.89 -3.02
C VAL A 212 3.12 7.71 -3.67
N LEU A 213 2.79 8.97 -3.96
CA LEU A 213 3.68 9.92 -4.60
C LEU A 213 3.93 11.10 -3.67
N GLU A 214 5.15 11.61 -3.71
CA GLU A 214 5.55 12.86 -3.06
C GLU A 214 6.02 13.82 -4.14
N ARG A 215 5.53 15.06 -4.09
CA ARG A 215 5.99 16.14 -4.95
C ARG A 215 7.31 16.67 -4.40
N ARG A 216 8.39 16.43 -5.14
CA ARG A 216 9.72 16.99 -4.87
C ARG A 216 10.00 18.03 -5.94
N ASP A 217 10.18 19.28 -5.51
CA ASP A 217 10.25 20.45 -6.39
C ASP A 217 9.03 20.55 -7.34
N ARG A 218 9.25 20.37 -8.65
CA ARG A 218 8.21 20.46 -9.68
C ARG A 218 7.80 19.09 -10.25
N SER A 219 8.27 17.99 -9.65
CA SER A 219 8.07 16.64 -10.17
C SER A 219 7.49 15.71 -9.12
N TRP A 220 6.74 14.70 -9.57
CA TRP A 220 6.25 13.63 -8.71
C TRP A 220 7.27 12.51 -8.64
N CYS A 221 7.60 12.09 -7.41
CA CYS A 221 8.41 10.91 -7.14
C CYS A 221 7.55 9.85 -6.44
N PHE A 222 7.76 8.58 -6.79
CA PHE A 222 7.08 7.46 -6.17
C PHE A 222 7.81 7.07 -4.89
N VAL A 223 7.12 7.12 -3.76
CA VAL A 223 7.66 6.69 -2.44
C VAL A 223 7.23 5.27 -2.09
N ASN A 224 6.10 4.82 -2.62
CA ASN A 224 5.63 3.45 -2.45
C ASN A 224 4.72 3.03 -3.61
N SER A 225 4.71 1.72 -3.90
CA SER A 225 3.59 1.11 -4.61
C SER A 225 3.22 -0.26 -4.03
N HIS A 226 1.98 -0.67 -4.27
CA HIS A 226 1.44 -1.98 -3.89
C HIS A 226 0.61 -2.51 -5.04
N SER A 227 0.84 -3.77 -5.43
CA SER A 227 0.03 -4.47 -6.42
C SER A 227 -0.71 -5.66 -5.80
N SER A 228 -1.99 -5.78 -6.08
CA SER A 228 -2.79 -6.95 -5.74
C SER A 228 -3.25 -7.63 -7.03
N LEU A 229 -3.05 -8.95 -7.14
CA LEU A 229 -3.52 -9.73 -8.27
C LEU A 229 -5.04 -9.90 -8.20
N LEU A 230 -5.74 -9.51 -9.26
CA LEU A 230 -7.19 -9.70 -9.40
C LEU A 230 -7.54 -10.99 -10.13
N GLY A 231 -6.65 -11.48 -11.00
CA GLY A 231 -6.82 -12.75 -11.70
C GLY A 231 -5.85 -12.92 -12.88
N ILE A 232 -5.66 -14.16 -13.30
CA ILE A 232 -4.89 -14.53 -14.50
C ILE A 232 -5.74 -15.47 -15.34
N ASP A 233 -6.05 -15.06 -16.55
CA ASP A 233 -6.66 -15.91 -17.57
C ASP A 233 -5.55 -16.44 -18.47
N ARG A 234 -5.46 -17.77 -18.59
CA ARG A 234 -4.57 -18.42 -19.56
C ARG A 234 -5.46 -19.08 -20.59
N ASP A 235 -5.12 -18.93 -21.86
CA ASP A 235 -5.83 -19.66 -22.89
C ASP A 235 -5.47 -21.14 -22.77
N THR A 236 -6.38 -21.94 -22.21
CA THR A 236 -6.21 -23.39 -22.07
C THR A 236 -6.61 -24.13 -23.35
N SER A 237 -6.89 -23.42 -24.45
CA SER A 237 -7.44 -24.01 -25.66
C SER A 237 -6.39 -24.38 -26.72
N THR A 238 -5.40 -25.21 -26.38
CA THR A 238 -4.82 -26.22 -27.32
C THR A 238 -4.10 -27.31 -26.49
N PRO A 239 -4.27 -28.61 -26.81
CA PRO A 239 -3.93 -29.74 -25.92
C PRO A 239 -2.44 -29.96 -25.69
#